data_AF-G7KDY2-F1
#
_entry.id   AF-G7KDY2-F1
#
_cell.length_a   1.000
_cell.length_b   1.000
_cell.length_c   1.000
_cell.angle_alpha   90.00
_cell.angle_beta   90.00
_cell.angle_gamma   90.00
#
_symmetry.space_group_name_H-M   'P 1'
#
loop_
_entity.id
_entity.type
_entity.pdbx_description
1 polymer ?
#
loop_
_entity_poly.entity_id
_entity_poly.type
_entity_poly.pdbx_seq_one_letter_code
_entity_poly.pdbx_strand_id
1 'polypeptide(L)'
;MEKYYMMFKLLLKRCPGHKFSKTDNKQAFTIGLKSTTRMLLDAYARGTMKIKTTDDVRELIENMSLNEYRVHTKEEAAPRKKCMIYLNTEDDILASNKLLSIQLETLAKRLEA
;
A
#
# COMPACT_ATOMS: atom_id res chain seq x y z
N MET A 1 -1.70 -4.64 9.54
CA MET A 1 -3.11 -4.71 9.99
C MET A 1 -3.46 -6.06 10.62
N GLU A 2 -2.91 -7.14 10.09
CA GLU A 2 -3.10 -8.51 10.59
C GLU A 2 -2.86 -8.68 12.11
N LYS A 3 -1.80 -8.06 12.64
CA LYS A 3 -1.49 -8.06 14.09
C LYS A 3 -2.62 -7.48 14.95
N TYR A 4 -3.26 -6.40 14.50
CA TYR A 4 -4.37 -5.78 15.23
C TYR A 4 -5.61 -6.68 15.22
N TYR A 5 -5.90 -7.32 14.08
CA TYR A 5 -7.01 -8.27 13.97
C TYR A 5 -6.79 -9.54 14.80
N MET A 6 -5.57 -10.08 14.84
CA MET A 6 -5.22 -11.20 15.71
C MET A 6 -5.34 -10.85 17.19
N MET A 7 -4.84 -9.68 17.62
CA MET A 7 -5.00 -9.25 19.01
C MET A 7 -6.46 -9.06 19.38
N PHE A 8 -7.25 -8.48 18.49
CA PHE A 8 -8.69 -8.36 18.71
C PHE A 8 -9.37 -9.71 18.88
N LYS A 9 -9.06 -10.71 18.04
CA LYS A 9 -9.59 -12.08 18.19
C LYS A 9 -9.18 -12.73 19.51
N LEU A 10 -7.95 -12.50 19.98
CA LEU A 10 -7.49 -13.00 21.29
C LEU A 10 -8.23 -12.33 22.46
N LEU A 11 -8.50 -11.03 22.37
CA LEU A 11 -9.28 -10.29 23.37
C LEU A 11 -10.71 -10.84 23.46
N LEU A 12 -11.35 -11.15 22.33
CA LEU A 12 -12.69 -11.77 22.32
C LEU A 12 -12.68 -13.16 22.96
N LYS A 13 -11.63 -13.97 22.73
CA LYS A 13 -11.49 -15.29 23.37
C LYS A 13 -11.25 -15.23 24.88
N ARG A 14 -10.67 -14.14 25.38
CA ARG A 14 -10.35 -13.96 26.80
C ARG A 14 -11.58 -13.64 27.66
N CYS A 15 -12.70 -13.27 27.05
CA CYS A 15 -13.96 -12.97 27.74
C CYS A 15 -15.10 -13.92 27.29
N PRO A 16 -15.03 -15.23 27.59
CA PRO A 16 -16.01 -16.21 27.13
C PRO A 16 -17.42 -16.03 27.74
N GLY A 17 -17.54 -15.31 28.85
CA GLY A 17 -18.82 -15.04 29.53
C GLY A 17 -19.54 -13.76 29.11
N HIS A 18 -18.88 -12.87 28.35
CA HIS A 18 -19.49 -11.61 27.91
C HIS A 18 -20.11 -11.79 26.52
N LYS A 19 -21.44 -11.65 26.44
CA LYS A 19 -22.17 -11.65 25.17
C LYS A 19 -22.07 -10.28 24.50
N PHE A 20 -20.85 -9.89 24.10
CA PHE A 20 -20.69 -8.67 23.31
C PHE A 20 -21.39 -8.85 21.96
N SER A 21 -22.25 -7.89 21.60
CA SER A 21 -22.89 -7.93 20.29
C SER A 21 -21.84 -7.74 19.19
N LYS A 22 -22.13 -8.20 17.97
CA LYS A 22 -21.25 -7.96 16.81
C LYS A 22 -20.98 -6.47 16.60
N THR A 23 -21.95 -5.62 16.94
CA THR A 23 -21.86 -4.16 16.86
C THR A 23 -20.92 -3.59 17.91
N ASP A 24 -21.02 -4.05 19.17
CA ASP A 24 -20.13 -3.61 20.26
C ASP A 24 -18.67 -3.97 19.98
N ASN A 25 -18.46 -5.18 19.46
CA ASN A 25 -17.15 -5.66 19.04
C ASN A 25 -16.56 -4.79 17.93
N LYS A 26 -17.36 -4.44 16.91
CA LYS A 26 -16.94 -3.54 15.82
C LYS A 26 -16.56 -2.16 16.37
N GLN A 27 -17.38 -1.62 17.27
CA GLN A 27 -17.15 -0.32 17.87
C GLN A 27 -15.87 -0.32 18.73
N ALA A 28 -15.70 -1.31 19.60
CA ALA A 28 -14.50 -1.46 20.44
C ALA A 28 -13.23 -1.56 19.59
N PHE A 29 -13.26 -2.34 18.50
CA PHE A 29 -12.15 -2.42 17.56
C PHE A 29 -11.84 -1.05 16.93
N THR A 30 -12.85 -0.35 16.39
CA THR A 30 -12.62 0.96 15.74
C THR A 30 -12.12 2.05 16.69
N ILE A 31 -12.59 2.05 17.94
CA ILE A 31 -12.19 3.04 18.95
C ILE A 31 -10.77 2.75 19.45
N GLY A 32 -10.43 1.47 19.64
CA GLY A 32 -9.11 1.03 20.12
C GLY A 32 -7.97 1.22 19.11
N LEU A 33 -8.27 1.51 17.85
CA LEU A 33 -7.26 1.79 16.84
C LEU A 33 -6.76 3.24 16.91
N LYS A 34 -5.45 3.41 16.68
CA LYS A 34 -4.82 4.74 16.52
C LYS A 34 -5.52 5.52 15.40
N SER A 35 -5.59 6.84 15.54
CA SER A 35 -6.26 7.75 14.58
C SER A 35 -5.80 7.53 13.14
N THR A 36 -4.49 7.40 12.92
CA THR A 36 -3.89 7.13 11.60
C THR A 36 -4.40 5.83 10.98
N THR A 37 -4.47 4.76 11.77
CA THR A 37 -4.95 3.45 11.32
C THR A 37 -6.45 3.49 11.01
N ARG A 38 -7.21 4.28 11.76
CA ARG A 38 -8.64 4.51 11.54
C ARG A 38 -8.91 5.29 10.25
N MET A 39 -8.15 6.35 10.00
CA MET A 39 -8.24 7.10 8.74
C MET A 39 -7.92 6.21 7.52
N LEU A 40 -6.88 5.38 7.64
CA LEU A 40 -6.51 4.44 6.59
C LEU A 40 -7.66 3.46 6.31
N LEU A 41 -8.25 2.91 7.37
CA LEU A 41 -9.41 2.03 7.27
C LEU A 41 -10.62 2.69 6.63
N ASP A 42 -10.94 3.93 7.01
CA ASP A 42 -12.07 4.67 6.43
C ASP A 42 -11.83 4.98 4.93
N ALA A 43 -10.58 5.26 4.54
CA ALA A 43 -10.20 5.45 3.13
C ALA A 43 -10.38 4.15 2.32
N TYR A 44 -9.91 3.01 2.83
CA TYR A 44 -10.09 1.71 2.17
C TYR A 44 -11.55 1.27 2.13
N ALA A 45 -12.33 1.57 3.17
CA ALA A 45 -13.76 1.31 3.22
C ALA A 45 -14.58 2.26 2.32
N ARG A 46 -13.93 3.27 1.69
CA ARG A 46 -14.55 4.35 0.91
C ARG A 46 -15.67 5.05 1.69
N GLY A 47 -15.45 5.25 2.99
CA GLY A 47 -16.43 5.77 3.94
C GLY A 47 -16.18 5.26 5.36
N THR A 48 -16.95 5.73 6.33
CA THR A 48 -16.73 5.41 7.74
C THR A 48 -16.99 3.93 8.03
N MET A 49 -16.01 3.21 8.61
CA MET A 49 -16.17 1.79 8.98
C MET A 49 -17.35 1.52 9.92
N LYS A 50 -17.82 2.54 10.66
CA LYS A 50 -19.01 2.45 11.50
C LYS A 50 -20.27 2.05 10.71
N ILE A 51 -20.33 2.35 9.42
CA ILE A 51 -21.50 2.15 8.55
C ILE A 51 -21.44 0.79 7.83
N LYS A 52 -20.26 0.17 7.72
CA LYS A 52 -20.04 -1.09 6.98
C LYS A 52 -20.50 -2.33 7.75
N THR A 53 -20.95 -3.35 7.02
CA THR A 53 -21.39 -4.63 7.61
C THR A 53 -20.21 -5.43 8.15
N THR A 54 -20.46 -6.44 8.98
CA THR A 54 -19.39 -7.27 9.56
C THR A 54 -18.60 -8.03 8.49
N ASP A 55 -19.27 -8.43 7.40
CA ASP A 55 -18.64 -9.15 6.29
C ASP A 55 -17.75 -8.22 5.45
N ASP A 56 -18.21 -6.98 5.18
CA ASP A 56 -17.39 -5.96 4.49
C ASP A 56 -16.08 -5.68 5.25
N VAL A 57 -16.14 -5.62 6.58
CA VAL A 57 -14.95 -5.38 7.43
C VAL A 57 -14.00 -6.58 7.36
N ARG A 58 -14.53 -7.80 7.31
CA ARG A 58 -13.73 -9.02 7.19
C ARG A 58 -12.97 -9.05 5.87
N GLU A 59 -13.67 -8.81 4.76
CA GLU A 59 -13.09 -8.76 3.42
C GLU A 59 -12.04 -7.64 3.31
N LEU A 60 -12.31 -6.47 3.90
CA LEU A 60 -11.36 -5.36 3.91
C LEU A 60 -10.06 -5.71 4.63
N ILE A 61 -10.16 -6.37 5.79
CA ILE A 61 -9.00 -6.81 6.57
C ILE A 61 -8.19 -7.84 5.79
N GLU A 62 -8.84 -8.81 5.15
CA GLU A 62 -8.17 -9.80 4.30
C GLU A 62 -7.47 -9.14 3.12
N ASN A 63 -8.13 -8.20 2.44
CA ASN A 63 -7.56 -7.48 1.32
C ASN A 63 -6.38 -6.58 1.74
N MET A 64 -6.45 -5.95 2.92
CA MET A 64 -5.32 -5.19 3.48
C MET A 64 -4.14 -6.09 3.85
N SER A 65 -4.38 -7.27 4.42
CA SER A 65 -3.32 -8.24 4.71
C SER A 65 -2.65 -8.76 3.44
N LEU A 66 -3.43 -9.04 2.39
CA LEU A 66 -2.89 -9.42 1.08
C LEU A 66 -2.12 -8.26 0.42
N ASN A 67 -2.60 -7.02 0.55
CA ASN A 67 -1.90 -5.85 0.05
C ASN A 67 -0.59 -5.57 0.82
N GLU A 68 -0.57 -5.70 2.15
CA GLU A 68 0.65 -5.60 2.97
C GLU A 68 1.68 -6.64 2.50
N TYR A 69 1.28 -7.89 2.28
CA TYR A 69 2.16 -8.92 1.74
C TYR A 69 2.73 -8.53 0.37
N ARG A 70 1.90 -8.08 -0.58
CA ARG A 70 2.34 -7.66 -1.93
C ARG A 70 3.28 -6.45 -1.91
N VAL A 71 3.09 -5.51 -0.99
CA VAL A 71 4.01 -4.37 -0.80
C VAL A 71 5.36 -4.87 -0.31
N HIS A 72 5.38 -5.74 0.71
CA HIS A 72 6.61 -6.32 1.23
C HIS A 72 7.34 -7.19 0.20
N THR A 73 6.64 -8.02 -0.56
CA THR A 73 7.25 -8.83 -1.64
C THR A 73 7.81 -7.96 -2.78
N LYS A 74 7.18 -6.82 -3.09
CA LYS A 74 7.71 -5.87 -4.09
C LYS A 74 8.83 -4.98 -3.58
N GLU A 75 8.88 -4.70 -2.28
CA GLU A 75 9.96 -3.94 -1.64
C GLU A 75 11.21 -4.80 -1.41
N GLU A 76 11.06 -6.11 -1.13
CA GLU A 76 12.19 -7.04 -1.04
C GLU A 76 12.78 -7.43 -2.40
N ALA A 77 11.99 -7.36 -3.48
CA ALA A 77 12.46 -7.67 -4.84
C ALA A 77 13.28 -6.56 -5.50
N ALA A 78 13.30 -5.33 -4.97
CA ALA A 78 14.10 -4.26 -5.54
C ALA A 78 14.49 -3.21 -4.49
N PRO A 79 15.79 -2.86 -4.35
CA PRO A 79 16.20 -1.77 -3.49
C PRO A 79 15.67 -0.45 -4.10
N ARG A 80 14.54 0.04 -3.58
CA ARG A 80 14.03 1.36 -3.96
C ARG A 80 14.92 2.42 -3.31
N LYS A 81 15.88 2.95 -4.08
CA LYS A 81 16.38 4.32 -3.88
C LYS A 81 15.15 5.23 -3.96
N LYS A 82 14.69 5.73 -2.82
CA LYS A 82 13.40 6.41 -2.57
C LYS A 82 13.13 7.71 -3.35
N CYS A 83 13.86 7.99 -4.43
CA CYS A 83 13.71 9.20 -5.23
C CYS A 83 14.28 9.00 -6.65
N MET A 84 13.89 7.93 -7.34
CA MET A 84 14.34 7.69 -8.71
C MET A 84 13.13 7.27 -9.54
N ILE A 85 12.75 8.11 -10.50
CA ILE A 85 11.82 7.72 -11.56
C ILE A 85 12.64 6.79 -12.45
N TYR A 86 12.37 5.48 -12.36
CA TYR A 86 12.88 4.53 -13.32
C TYR A 86 12.11 4.79 -14.62
N LEU A 87 12.79 5.39 -15.60
CA LEU A 87 12.28 5.44 -16.96
C LEU A 87 12.19 3.98 -17.46
N ASN A 88 11.18 3.67 -18.27
CA ASN A 88 11.06 2.31 -18.82
C ASN A 88 12.28 2.04 -19.73
N THR A 89 12.64 0.77 -19.92
CA THR A 89 13.80 0.37 -20.73
C THR A 89 13.77 1.01 -22.13
N GLU A 90 12.57 1.20 -22.70
CA GLU A 90 12.36 1.87 -23.98
C GLU A 90 12.69 3.37 -23.94
N ASP A 91 12.34 4.06 -22.87
CA ASP A 91 12.62 5.49 -22.68
C ASP A 91 14.12 5.73 -22.45
N ASP A 92 14.79 4.82 -21.71
CA ASP A 92 16.24 4.85 -21.50
C ASP A 92 17.00 4.67 -22.82
N ILE A 93 16.58 3.71 -23.65
CA ILE A 93 17.15 3.50 -24.98
C ILE A 93 16.91 4.72 -25.87
N LEU A 94 15.70 5.30 -25.84
CA LEU A 94 15.37 6.48 -26.63
C LEU A 94 16.20 7.71 -26.24
N ALA A 95 16.40 7.93 -24.94
CA ALA A 95 17.22 9.02 -24.43
C ALA A 95 18.70 8.85 -24.84
N SER A 96 19.22 7.62 -24.75
CA SER A 96 20.57 7.29 -25.19
C SER A 96 20.76 7.54 -26.69
N ASN A 97 19.82 7.08 -27.52
CA ASN A 97 19.86 7.29 -28.97
C ASN A 97 19.82 8.78 -29.35
N LYS A 98 18.96 9.58 -28.70
CA LYS A 98 18.93 11.04 -28.92
C LYS A 98 20.26 11.71 -28.58
N LEU A 99 20.88 11.32 -27.48
CA LEU A 99 22.18 11.86 -27.07
C LEU A 99 23.27 11.52 -28.10
N LEU A 100 23.29 10.27 -28.58
CA LEU A 100 24.21 9.83 -29.62
C LEU A 100 24.02 10.61 -30.93
N SER A 101 22.79 10.85 -31.36
CA SER A 101 22.51 11.68 -32.53
C SER A 101 23.05 13.10 -32.38
N ILE A 102 22.86 13.74 -31.21
CA ILE A 102 23.38 15.08 -30.94
C ILE A 102 24.91 15.12 -30.98
N GLN A 103 25.58 14.08 -30.43
CA GLN A 103 27.04 13.96 -30.48
C GLN A 103 27.53 13.83 -31.93
N LEU A 104 26.86 13.01 -32.75
CA LEU A 104 27.20 12.85 -34.17
C LEU A 104 27.03 14.14 -34.96
N GLU A 105 25.92 14.86 -34.78
CA GLU A 105 25.71 16.17 -35.42
C GLU A 105 26.77 17.19 -34.99
N THR A 106 27.18 17.16 -33.72
CA THR A 106 28.21 18.05 -33.19
C THR A 106 29.57 17.74 -33.80
N LEU A 107 29.92 16.46 -33.95
CA LEU A 107 31.16 16.04 -34.59
C LEU A 107 31.16 16.37 -36.08
N ALA A 108 30.04 16.17 -36.79
CA ALA A 108 29.90 16.54 -38.19
C ALA A 108 30.15 18.04 -38.39
N LYS A 109 29.52 18.90 -37.57
CA LYS A 109 29.73 20.35 -37.60
C LYS A 109 31.17 20.78 -37.30
N ARG A 110 31.92 19.99 -36.53
CA ARG A 110 33.34 20.26 -36.23
C ARG A 110 34.29 19.84 -37.35
N LEU A 111 33.87 18.95 -38.24
CA LEU A 111 34.64 18.50 -39.40
C LEU A 111 34.38 19.37 -40.63
N GLU A 112 33.25 20.09 -40.65
CA GLU A 112 32.89 21.07 -41.69
C GLU A 112 33.40 22.50 -41.39
N ALA A 113 34.15 22.68 -40.30
CA ALA A 113 34.79 23.94 -39.89
C ALA A 113 36.31 23.87 -40.04
#